data_AF-A0A7C6SGW9-F1
#
_entry.id   AF-A0A7C6SGW9-F1
#
_cell.length_a   1.000
_cell.length_b   1.000
_cell.length_c   1.000
_cell.angle_alpha   90.00
_cell.angle_beta   90.00
_cell.angle_gamma   90.00
#
_symmetry.space_group_name_H-M   'P 1'
#
loop_
_entity.id
_entity.type
_entity.pdbx_description
1 polymer ?
#
loop_
_entity_poly.entity_id
_entity_poly.type
_entity_poly.pdbx_seq_one_letter_code
_entity_poly.pdbx_strand_id
1 'polypeptide(L)' 'MSQHNFNIDVVVKYYKDGKMLPLYLIWDDDVKYKIDRITQIQTGASLKYGLQGLRYTCVIQSQLRHLYFDGERWSISPIQ' A
#
# COMPACT_ATOMS: atom_id res chain seq x y z
N MET A 1 17.93 1.12 10.26
CA MET A 1 17.51 2.31 9.50
C MET A 1 16.00 2.37 9.57
N SER A 2 15.45 3.41 10.19
CA SER A 2 14.01 3.57 10.39
C SER A 2 13.31 3.73 9.04
N GLN A 3 12.50 2.74 8.67
CA GLN A 3 11.56 2.88 7.56
C GLN A 3 10.62 4.05 7.88
N HIS A 4 10.72 5.12 7.09
CA HIS A 4 9.82 6.26 7.20
C HIS A 4 8.56 5.94 6.39
N ASN A 5 7.58 5.37 7.07
CA ASN A 5 6.27 5.06 6.48
C ASN A 5 5.31 6.20 6.79
N PHE A 6 4.66 6.72 5.76
CA PHE A 6 3.64 7.75 5.89
C PHE A 6 2.26 7.09 5.90
N ASN A 7 1.42 7.41 6.88
CA ASN A 7 0.02 6.97 6.88
C ASN A 7 -0.70 7.64 5.72
N ILE A 8 -1.57 6.89 5.04
CA ILE A 8 -2.25 7.39 3.86
C ILE A 8 -3.62 6.76 3.69
N ASP A 9 -4.55 7.51 3.13
CA ASP A 9 -5.85 6.99 2.75
C ASP A 9 -5.78 6.26 1.40
N VAL A 10 -6.50 5.14 1.29
CA VAL A 10 -6.43 4.27 0.12
C VAL A 10 -7.83 3.87 -0.34
N VAL A 11 -8.12 4.08 -1.62
CA VAL A 11 -9.30 3.52 -2.26
C VAL A 11 -9.00 2.10 -2.69
N VAL A 12 -9.80 1.16 -2.18
CA VAL A 12 -9.57 -0.27 -2.36
C VAL A 12 -10.78 -0.92 -3.02
N LYS A 13 -10.51 -1.82 -3.97
CA LYS A 13 -11.52 -2.73 -4.50
C LYS A 13 -11.42 -4.09 -3.83
N TYR A 14 -12.51 -4.46 -3.15
CA TYR A 14 -12.72 -5.82 -2.68
C TYR A 14 -13.44 -6.62 -3.77
N TYR A 15 -12.84 -7.72 -4.16
CA TYR A 15 -13.42 -8.67 -5.10
C TYR A 15 -14.22 -9.72 -4.34
N LYS A 16 -15.22 -10.30 -5.01
CA LYS A 16 -16.09 -11.34 -4.42
C LYS A 16 -15.32 -12.60 -4.00
N ASP A 17 -14.14 -12.83 -4.57
CA ASP A 17 -13.24 -13.94 -4.22
C ASP A 17 -12.34 -13.64 -3.01
N GLY A 18 -12.57 -12.51 -2.32
CA GLY A 18 -11.81 -12.10 -1.14
C GLY A 18 -10.51 -11.35 -1.46
N LYS A 19 -10.15 -11.18 -2.73
CA LYS A 19 -8.96 -10.38 -3.09
C LYS A 19 -9.21 -8.90 -2.84
N MET A 20 -8.15 -8.23 -2.40
CA MET A 20 -8.13 -6.80 -2.13
C MET A 20 -7.08 -6.13 -3.02
N LEU A 21 -7.50 -5.18 -3.87
CA LEU A 21 -6.59 -4.41 -4.71
C LEU A 21 -6.72 -2.91 -4.45
N PRO A 22 -5.64 -2.23 -4.02
CA PRO A 22 -5.61 -0.78 -3.92
C PRO A 22 -5.62 -0.15 -5.33
N LEU A 23 -6.38 0.93 -5.50
CA LEU A 23 -6.61 1.61 -6.77
C LEU A 23 -6.09 3.05 -6.78
N TYR A 24 -6.24 3.76 -5.66
CA TYR A 24 -5.81 5.14 -5.51
C TYR A 24 -5.25 5.37 -4.11
N LEU A 25 -4.28 6.27 -4.02
CA LEU A 25 -3.88 6.91 -2.78
C LEU A 25 -4.53 8.28 -2.69
N ILE A 26 -4.89 8.72 -1.50
CA ILE A 26 -5.42 10.06 -1.22
C ILE A 26 -4.45 10.72 -0.24
N TRP A 27 -3.84 11.83 -0.65
CA TRP A 27 -2.96 12.63 0.20
C TRP A 27 -3.77 13.67 1.00
N ASP A 28 -3.12 14.36 1.95
CA ASP A 28 -3.78 15.26 2.92
C ASP A 28 -4.67 16.36 2.30
N ASP A 29 -4.44 16.72 1.04
CA ASP A 29 -5.19 17.74 0.29
C ASP A 29 -6.29 17.14 -0.61
N ASP A 30 -6.75 15.91 -0.31
CA ASP A 30 -7.70 15.13 -1.11
C ASP A 30 -7.20 14.79 -2.53
N VAL A 31 -5.93 15.05 -2.84
CA VAL A 31 -5.37 14.74 -4.15
C VAL A 31 -5.24 13.23 -4.31
N LYS A 32 -5.88 12.73 -5.39
CA LYS A 32 -5.93 11.31 -5.72
C LYS A 32 -4.81 10.92 -6.68
N TYR A 33 -3.96 10.01 -6.24
CA TYR A 33 -2.92 9.41 -7.06
C TYR A 33 -3.34 8.01 -7.48
N LYS A 34 -3.45 7.79 -8.79
CA LYS A 34 -3.79 6.48 -9.34
C LYS A 34 -2.63 5.50 -9.14
N ILE A 35 -2.95 4.28 -8.73
CA ILE A 35 -2.02 3.15 -8.82
C ILE A 35 -2.11 2.59 -10.23
N ASP A 36 -1.07 2.83 -11.02
CA ASP A 36 -1.01 2.46 -12.44
C ASP A 36 -0.89 0.95 -12.60
N ARG A 37 -0.10 0.32 -11.72
CA ARG A 37 0.16 -1.13 -11.74
C ARG A 37 0.57 -1.63 -10.37
N ILE A 38 0.12 -2.83 -10.02
CA ILE A 38 0.68 -3.62 -8.90
C ILE A 38 1.59 -4.68 -9.50
N THR A 39 2.86 -4.68 -9.14
CA THR A 39 3.87 -5.62 -9.67
C THR A 39 4.14 -6.79 -8.74
N GLN A 40 3.85 -6.66 -7.45
CA GLN A 40 4.05 -7.72 -6.47
C GLN A 40 3.12 -7.55 -5.28
N ILE A 41 2.66 -8.66 -4.70
CA ILE A 41 1.88 -8.71 -3.46
C ILE A 41 2.54 -9.71 -2.52
N GLN A 42 2.78 -9.33 -1.27
CA GLN A 42 3.45 -10.15 -0.27
C GLN A 42 2.69 -10.12 1.05
N THR A 43 2.54 -11.29 1.68
CA THR A 43 1.95 -11.46 3.01
C THR A 43 3.04 -11.53 4.08
N GLY A 44 2.71 -11.18 5.33
CA GLY A 44 3.64 -11.22 6.46
C GLY A 44 4.70 -10.10 6.44
N ALA A 45 4.46 -9.04 5.66
CA ALA A 45 5.44 -7.99 5.40
C ALA A 45 5.38 -6.80 6.38
N SER A 46 4.50 -6.83 7.39
CA SER A 46 4.47 -5.82 8.45
C SER A 46 5.23 -6.33 9.68
N LEU A 47 6.37 -5.70 9.97
CA LEU A 47 7.28 -6.06 11.08
C LEU A 47 6.77 -5.63 12.46
N LYS A 48 5.70 -4.84 12.55
CA LYS A 48 5.23 -4.28 13.83
C LYS A 48 4.50 -5.30 14.70
N TYR A 49 3.91 -6.33 14.10
CA TYR A 49 3.15 -7.38 14.80
C TYR A 49 3.36 -8.75 14.14
N GLY A 50 4.57 -9.28 14.26
CA GLY A 50 4.96 -10.65 13.87
C GLY A 50 3.92 -11.40 13.01
N LEU A 51 4.06 -11.30 11.68
CA LEU A 51 3.30 -12.03 10.65
C LEU A 51 1.96 -11.46 10.15
N GLN A 52 1.53 -10.25 10.53
CA GLN A 52 0.23 -9.72 10.05
C GLN A 52 0.38 -8.44 9.22
N GLY A 53 0.35 -8.59 7.89
CA GLY A 53 0.20 -7.47 6.97
C GLY A 53 0.44 -7.82 5.50
N LEU A 54 -0.09 -6.99 4.62
CA LEU A 54 0.09 -7.06 3.17
C LEU A 54 1.06 -5.96 2.72
N ARG A 55 1.96 -6.29 1.80
CA ARG A 55 2.75 -5.32 1.05
C ARG A 55 2.45 -5.44 -0.43
N TYR A 56 2.11 -4.32 -1.04
CA TYR A 56 1.96 -4.16 -2.48
C TYR A 56 3.15 -3.37 -3.01
N THR A 57 3.83 -3.89 -4.03
CA THR A 57 4.75 -3.10 -4.84
C THR A 57 3.93 -2.47 -5.96
N CYS A 58 3.84 -1.14 -5.95
CA CYS A 58 2.98 -0.36 -6.82
C CYS A 58 3.81 0.56 -7.72
N VAL A 59 3.35 0.78 -8.95
CA VAL A 59 3.79 1.87 -9.82
C VAL A 59 2.77 3.00 -9.68
N ILE A 60 3.23 4.19 -9.32
CA ILE A 60 2.43 5.41 -9.22
C ILE A 60 3.25 6.51 -9.90
N GLN A 61 2.71 7.12 -10.95
CA GLN A 61 3.43 8.15 -11.72
C GLN A 61 4.80 7.68 -12.21
N SER A 62 4.86 6.46 -12.74
CA SER A 62 6.10 5.81 -13.22
C SER A 62 7.15 5.52 -12.14
N GLN A 63 6.83 5.70 -10.86
CA GLN A 63 7.73 5.43 -9.74
C GLN A 63 7.27 4.21 -8.96
N LEU A 64 8.22 3.35 -8.58
CA LEU A 64 7.92 2.23 -7.70
C LEU A 64 7.80 2.69 -6.24
N ARG A 65 6.82 2.14 -5.54
CA ARG A 65 6.51 2.40 -4.13
C ARG A 65 6.09 1.11 -3.45
N HIS A 66 6.31 1.04 -2.14
CA HIS A 66 5.69 0.02 -1.30
C HIS A 66 4.49 0.60 -0.58
N LEU A 67 3.37 -0.11 -0.65
CA LEU A 67 2.15 0.19 0.09
C LEU A 67 1.88 -0.96 1.04
N TYR A 68 1.73 -0.65 2.32
CA TYR A 68 1.55 -1.61 3.40
C TYR A 68 0.15 -1.48 3.99
N PHE A 69 -0.45 -2.62 4.31
CA PHE A 69 -1.68 -2.71 5.09
C PHE A 69 -1.44 -3.64 6.27
N ASP A 70 -1.64 -3.17 7.50
CA ASP A 70 -1.41 -3.95 8.72
C ASP A 70 -2.66 -4.66 9.26
N GLY A 71 -3.79 -4.55 8.55
CA GLY A 71 -5.10 -5.06 8.97
C GLY A 71 -6.07 -3.94 9.35
N GLU A 72 -5.55 -2.76 9.71
CA GLU A 72 -6.37 -1.60 10.12
C GLU A 72 -5.99 -0.34 9.34
N ARG A 73 -4.70 -0.13 9.10
CA ARG A 73 -4.15 1.12 8.56
C ARG A 73 -3.29 0.86 7.34
N TRP A 74 -3.27 1.86 6.47
CA TRP A 74 -2.44 1.90 5.28
C TRP A 74 -1.26 2.84 5.49
N SER A 75 -0.11 2.44 4.97
CA SER A 75 1.07 3.31 4.92
C SER A 75 1.90 3.10 3.66
N ILE A 76 2.56 4.15 3.19
CA ILE A 76 3.41 4.15 2.00
C ILE A 76 4.88 4.40 2.36
N SER A 77 5.79 3.71 1.67
CA SER A 77 7.22 3.97 1.72
C SER A 77 7.82 4.06 0.31
N PRO A 78 8.88 4.86 0.11
CA PRO A 78 9.74 4.72 -1.05
C PRO A 78 10.40 3.32 -1.05
N ILE A 79 10.78 2.86 -2.24
CA ILE A 79 11.67 1.69 -2.37
C ILE A 79 13.10 2.21 -2.27
N GLN A 80 13.90 1.62 -1.39
CA GLN A 80 15.35 1.85 -1.31
C GLN A 80 16.09 0.93 -2.28
#